data_AF-W9V8N0-F1
#
_entry.id   AF-W9V8N0-F1
#
_cell.length_a   1.000
_cell.length_b   1.000
_cell.length_c   1.000
_cell.angle_alpha   90.00
_cell.angle_beta   90.00
_cell.angle_gamma   90.00
#
_symmetry.space_group_name_H-M   'P 1'
#
loop_
_entity.id
_entity.type
_entity.pdbx_description
1 polymer ?
#
loop_
_entity_poly.entity_id
_entity_poly.type
_entity_poly.pdbx_seq_one_letter_code
_entity_poly.pdbx_strand_id
1 'polypeptide(L)'
;MDAADLADLAERFANRPPETPEGALSTGIRRWLAGEVDSLDAALELGGAQGQERALTRWRRLQRNASLREALECCEGASPWRRCLALESEIARFESVIWPRWQALSDPPSGSSALRVALFRAKQFGSLPSSARQISNILRNH
;
A
#
# COMPACT_ATOMS: atom_id res chain seq x y z
N MET A 1 28.75 -11.85 11.48
CA MET A 1 28.16 -11.92 10.14
C MET A 1 29.22 -12.52 9.25
N ASP A 2 29.07 -13.79 8.93
CA ASP A 2 30.04 -14.53 8.13
C ASP A 2 29.70 -14.46 6.62
N ALA A 3 30.50 -15.11 5.78
CA ALA A 3 30.30 -15.09 4.33
C ALA A 3 29.00 -15.80 3.89
N ALA A 4 28.48 -16.73 4.70
CA ALA A 4 27.23 -17.42 4.43
C ALA A 4 26.02 -16.52 4.78
N ASP A 5 26.10 -15.76 5.88
CA ASP A 5 25.10 -14.74 6.22
C ASP A 5 24.98 -13.68 5.12
N LEU A 6 26.11 -13.26 4.54
CA LEU A 6 26.14 -12.29 3.44
C LEU A 6 25.56 -12.85 2.14
N ALA A 7 25.79 -14.13 1.84
CA ALA A 7 25.23 -14.80 0.66
C ALA A 7 23.71 -15.00 0.77
N ASP A 8 23.21 -15.42 1.94
CA ASP A 8 21.77 -15.53 2.21
C ASP A 8 21.07 -14.17 2.11
N LEU A 9 21.67 -13.12 2.67
CA LEU A 9 21.18 -11.75 2.52
C LEU A 9 21.12 -11.33 1.04
N ALA A 10 22.19 -11.58 0.27
CA ALA A 10 22.24 -11.25 -1.14
C ALA A 10 21.16 -11.99 -1.96
N GLU A 11 20.95 -13.27 -1.68
CA GLU A 11 19.92 -14.09 -2.33
C GLU A 11 18.49 -13.60 -1.98
N ARG A 12 18.26 -13.24 -0.72
CA ARG A 12 16.97 -12.66 -0.26
C ARG A 12 16.69 -11.29 -0.88
N PHE A 13 17.72 -10.48 -1.13
CA PHE A 13 17.59 -9.22 -1.87
C PHE A 13 17.40 -9.46 -3.38
N ALA A 14 18.06 -10.47 -3.95
CA ALA A 14 17.97 -10.79 -5.37
C ALA A 14 16.57 -11.29 -5.78
N ASN A 15 15.92 -12.05 -4.90
CA ASN A 15 14.60 -12.66 -5.15
C ASN A 15 13.42 -11.86 -4.58
N ARG A 16 13.64 -10.60 -4.19
CA ARG A 16 12.59 -9.79 -3.56
C ARG A 16 11.54 -9.33 -4.57
N PRO A 17 10.23 -9.41 -4.26
CA PRO A 17 9.20 -9.03 -5.20
C PRO A 17 9.26 -7.54 -5.55
N PRO A 18 9.11 -7.16 -6.83
CA PRO A 18 9.21 -5.78 -7.28
C PRO A 18 8.09 -4.87 -6.74
N GLU A 19 7.02 -5.44 -6.19
CA GLU A 19 5.97 -4.69 -5.50
C GLU A 19 6.36 -4.14 -4.10
N THR A 20 7.51 -4.53 -3.56
CA THR A 20 8.05 -3.97 -2.30
C THR A 20 8.98 -2.79 -2.54
N PRO A 21 9.16 -1.84 -1.59
CA PRO A 21 10.10 -0.73 -1.75
C PRO A 21 11.54 -1.22 -1.97
N GLU A 22 11.95 -2.25 -1.22
CA GLU A 22 13.28 -2.84 -1.31
C GLU A 22 13.46 -3.65 -2.61
N GLY A 23 12.42 -4.31 -3.10
CA GLY A 23 12.44 -5.01 -4.38
C GLY A 23 12.48 -4.05 -5.56
N ALA A 24 11.73 -2.94 -5.51
CA ALA A 24 11.81 -1.86 -6.49
C ALA A 24 13.20 -1.21 -6.49
N LEU A 25 13.76 -0.94 -5.30
CA LEU A 25 15.13 -0.43 -5.13
C LEU A 25 16.17 -1.40 -5.72
N SER A 26 16.09 -2.69 -5.37
CA SER A 26 17.03 -3.72 -5.86
C SER A 26 16.94 -3.90 -7.37
N THR A 27 15.72 -3.88 -7.92
CA THR A 27 15.48 -3.95 -9.37
C THR A 27 16.05 -2.73 -10.07
N GLY A 28 15.78 -1.52 -9.56
CA GLY A 28 16.32 -0.28 -10.10
C GLY A 28 17.85 -0.27 -10.11
N ILE A 29 18.49 -0.59 -8.98
CA ILE A 29 19.95 -0.67 -8.90
C ILE A 29 20.52 -1.68 -9.91
N ARG A 30 19.90 -2.86 -10.06
CA ARG A 30 20.34 -3.87 -11.04
C ARG A 30 20.27 -3.36 -12.47
N ARG A 31 19.16 -2.73 -12.85
CA ARG A 31 18.97 -2.18 -14.21
C ARG A 31 19.97 -1.06 -14.52
N TRP A 32 20.28 -0.21 -13.53
CA TRP A 32 21.30 0.82 -13.67
C TRP A 32 22.71 0.24 -13.84
N LEU A 33 23.09 -0.73 -13.00
CA LEU A 33 24.38 -1.42 -13.10
C LEU A 33 24.54 -2.18 -14.41
N ALA A 34 23.45 -2.70 -14.97
CA ALA A 34 23.42 -3.36 -16.28
C ALA A 34 23.47 -2.38 -17.47
N GLY A 35 23.41 -1.06 -17.22
CA GLY A 35 23.38 -0.04 -18.26
C GLY A 35 22.05 0.03 -19.04
N GLU A 36 20.97 -0.56 -18.52
CA GLU A 36 19.64 -0.51 -19.15
C GLU A 36 18.95 0.85 -19.01
N VAL A 37 19.42 1.67 -18.07
CA VAL A 37 18.88 2.99 -17.75
C VAL A 37 20.02 3.96 -17.49
N ASP A 38 19.91 5.16 -18.05
CA ASP A 38 21.02 6.12 -18.16
C ASP A 38 21.40 6.81 -16.83
N SER A 39 20.58 6.67 -15.79
CA SER A 39 20.87 7.24 -14.47
C SER A 39 20.26 6.41 -13.34
N LEU A 40 20.89 6.49 -12.18
CA LEU A 40 20.37 5.89 -10.95
C LEU A 40 19.03 6.52 -10.56
N ASP A 41 18.84 7.81 -10.81
CA ASP A 41 17.57 8.50 -10.56
C ASP A 41 16.42 7.99 -11.44
N ALA A 42 16.70 7.68 -12.72
CA ALA A 42 15.73 7.05 -13.62
C ALA A 42 15.46 5.59 -13.20
N ALA A 43 16.50 4.88 -12.77
CA ALA A 43 16.40 3.50 -12.32
C ALA A 43 15.57 3.32 -11.05
N LEU A 44 15.70 4.28 -10.13
CA LEU A 44 14.98 4.33 -8.87
C LEU A 44 13.65 5.11 -8.95
N GLU A 45 13.29 5.58 -10.15
CA GLU A 45 12.10 6.41 -10.40
C GLU A 45 12.04 7.66 -9.47
N LEU A 46 13.20 8.17 -9.05
CA LEU A 46 13.35 9.33 -8.16
C LEU A 46 13.18 10.64 -8.94
N GLY A 47 13.76 10.68 -10.14
CA GLY A 47 13.58 11.76 -11.10
C GLY A 47 12.34 11.49 -11.95
N GLY A 48 11.15 11.70 -11.38
CA GLY A 48 9.91 11.52 -12.13
C GLY A 48 9.91 12.36 -13.41
N ALA A 49 10.06 11.71 -14.56
CA ALA A 49 9.70 12.33 -15.83
C ALA A 49 8.22 12.74 -15.75
N GLN A 50 7.84 13.84 -16.41
CA GLN A 50 6.46 14.33 -16.44
C GLN A 50 5.50 13.16 -16.80
N GLY A 51 4.68 12.73 -15.85
CA GLY A 51 3.69 11.67 -16.04
C GLY A 51 4.00 10.30 -15.43
N GLN A 52 5.21 10.05 -14.89
CA GLN A 52 5.49 8.81 -14.16
C GLN A 52 5.22 8.96 -12.65
N GLU A 53 4.48 8.02 -12.10
CA GLU A 53 4.25 7.94 -10.66
C GLU A 53 5.47 7.35 -9.97
N ARG A 54 6.02 8.08 -8.98
CA ARG A 54 7.18 7.63 -8.18
C ARG A 54 6.89 6.29 -7.51
N ALA A 55 7.90 5.41 -7.46
CA ALA A 55 7.84 4.10 -6.81
C ALA A 55 7.21 4.12 -5.40
N LEU A 56 7.58 5.12 -4.57
CA LEU A 56 7.02 5.27 -3.22
C LEU A 56 5.51 5.55 -3.24
N THR A 57 5.04 6.38 -4.18
CA THR A 57 3.60 6.68 -4.34
C THR A 57 2.84 5.44 -4.78
N ARG A 58 3.41 4.69 -5.74
CA ARG A 58 2.85 3.41 -6.19
C ARG A 58 2.74 2.42 -5.03
N TRP A 59 3.81 2.25 -4.25
CA TRP A 59 3.81 1.35 -3.09
C TRP A 59 2.78 1.75 -2.04
N ARG A 60 2.74 3.03 -1.65
CA ARG A 60 1.71 3.55 -0.72
C ARG A 60 0.30 3.26 -1.22
N ARG A 61 0.04 3.47 -2.51
CA ARG A 61 -1.25 3.13 -3.11
C ARG A 61 -1.56 1.64 -3.02
N LEU A 62 -0.58 0.76 -3.29
CA LEU A 62 -0.76 -0.69 -3.19
C LEU A 62 -1.08 -1.11 -1.75
N GLN A 63 -0.33 -0.61 -0.77
CA GLN A 63 -0.57 -0.89 0.66
C GLN A 63 -1.95 -0.40 1.11
N ARG A 64 -2.32 0.84 0.76
CA ARG A 64 -3.66 1.35 1.02
C ARG A 64 -4.73 0.44 0.44
N ASN A 65 -4.59 0.07 -0.84
CA ASN A 65 -5.58 -0.74 -1.54
C ASN A 65 -5.69 -2.15 -0.94
N ALA A 66 -4.57 -2.74 -0.49
CA ALA A 66 -4.58 -4.02 0.23
C ALA A 66 -5.36 -3.92 1.53
N SER A 67 -5.09 -2.91 2.37
CA SER A 67 -5.85 -2.70 3.62
C SER A 67 -7.33 -2.39 3.38
N LEU A 68 -7.69 -1.73 2.27
CA LEU A 68 -9.09 -1.53 1.89
C LEU A 68 -9.81 -2.84 1.53
N ARG A 69 -9.10 -3.84 1.00
CA ARG A 69 -9.67 -5.19 0.77
C ARG A 69 -9.93 -5.90 2.08
N GLU A 70 -8.96 -5.88 2.99
CA GLU A 70 -9.13 -6.43 4.35
C GLU A 70 -10.33 -5.77 5.06
N ALA A 71 -10.49 -4.45 4.92
CA ALA A 71 -11.64 -3.74 5.46
C ALA A 71 -12.96 -4.23 4.83
N LEU A 72 -13.00 -4.42 3.51
CA LEU A 72 -14.19 -4.92 2.81
C LEU A 72 -14.56 -6.35 3.23
N GLU A 73 -13.58 -7.20 3.52
CA GLU A 73 -13.77 -8.56 4.05
C GLU A 73 -14.53 -8.57 5.38
N CYS A 74 -14.40 -7.50 6.17
CA CYS A 74 -15.14 -7.33 7.42
C CYS A 74 -16.58 -6.79 7.22
N CYS A 75 -16.93 -6.33 6.02
CA CYS A 75 -18.25 -5.77 5.73
C CYS A 75 -19.23 -6.86 5.25
N GLU A 76 -20.37 -6.94 5.92
CA GLU A 76 -21.48 -7.80 5.52
C GLU A 76 -22.29 -7.20 4.37
N GLY A 77 -22.88 -8.06 3.55
CA GLY A 77 -23.78 -7.64 2.48
C GLY A 77 -24.06 -8.74 1.48
N ALA A 78 -25.30 -8.79 0.97
CA ALA A 78 -25.76 -9.83 0.04
C ALA A 78 -25.12 -9.77 -1.36
N SER A 79 -24.35 -8.72 -1.66
CA SER A 79 -23.65 -8.57 -2.94
C SER A 79 -22.37 -7.76 -2.77
N PRO A 80 -21.39 -7.88 -3.69
CA PRO A 80 -20.17 -7.07 -3.65
C PRO A 80 -20.44 -5.56 -3.58
N TRP A 81 -21.46 -5.10 -4.31
CA TRP A 81 -21.86 -3.69 -4.28
C TRP A 81 -22.44 -3.26 -2.92
N ARG A 82 -23.26 -4.10 -2.27
CA ARG A 82 -23.76 -3.82 -0.92
C ARG A 82 -22.64 -3.76 0.11
N ARG A 83 -21.63 -4.63 -0.02
CA ARG A 83 -20.42 -4.57 0.83
C ARG A 83 -19.64 -3.26 0.62
N CYS A 84 -19.56 -2.76 -0.63
CA CYS A 84 -18.95 -1.46 -0.91
C CYS A 84 -19.71 -0.30 -0.27
N LEU A 85 -21.05 -0.32 -0.28
CA LEU A 85 -21.89 0.69 0.39
C LEU A 85 -21.76 0.64 1.92
N ALA A 86 -21.69 -0.57 2.49
CA ALA A 86 -21.42 -0.76 3.91
C ALA A 86 -20.04 -0.19 4.28
N LEU A 87 -19.01 -0.49 3.49
CA LEU A 87 -17.67 0.03 3.70
C LEU A 87 -17.60 1.56 3.56
N GLU A 88 -18.29 2.16 2.58
CA GLU A 88 -18.39 3.61 2.44
C GLU A 88 -18.93 4.27 3.71
N SER A 89 -20.00 3.70 4.29
CA SER A 89 -20.60 4.20 5.53
C SER A 89 -19.63 4.10 6.71
N GLU A 90 -18.89 3.00 6.81
CA GLU A 90 -17.88 2.79 7.86
C GLU A 90 -16.65 3.69 7.68
N ILE A 91 -16.22 3.95 6.44
CA ILE A 91 -15.16 4.93 6.14
C ILE A 91 -15.59 6.32 6.59
N ALA A 92 -16.79 6.77 6.22
CA ALA A 92 -17.30 8.09 6.60
C ALA A 92 -17.36 8.24 8.14
N ARG A 93 -17.81 7.20 8.85
CA ARG A 93 -17.82 7.17 10.32
C ARG A 93 -16.40 7.18 10.91
N PHE A 94 -15.50 6.38 10.34
CA PHE A 94 -14.12 6.31 10.79
C PHE A 94 -13.42 7.67 10.64
N GLU A 95 -13.52 8.30 9.47
CA GLU A 95 -12.87 9.60 9.20
C GLU A 95 -13.41 10.73 10.07
N SER A 96 -14.73 10.75 10.32
CA SER A 96 -15.36 11.83 11.10
C SER A 96 -15.20 11.68 12.61
N VAL A 97 -15.24 10.46 13.14
CA VAL A 97 -15.32 10.22 14.59
C VAL A 97 -14.04 9.62 15.18
N ILE A 98 -13.39 8.71 14.45
CA ILE A 98 -12.30 7.88 14.99
C ILE A 98 -10.95 8.49 14.63
N TRP A 99 -10.75 8.80 13.35
CA TRP A 99 -9.47 9.27 12.83
C TRP A 99 -8.90 10.51 13.53
N PRO A 100 -9.68 11.55 13.90
CA PRO A 100 -9.13 12.73 14.57
C PRO A 100 -8.40 12.40 15.89
N ARG A 101 -8.81 11.32 16.56
CA ARG A 101 -8.20 10.83 17.80
C ARG A 101 -7.05 9.85 17.56
N TRP A 102 -7.03 9.21 16.39
CA TRP A 102 -6.06 8.15 16.06
C TRP A 102 -4.91 8.64 15.18
N GLN A 103 -5.02 9.81 14.54
CA GLN A 103 -4.04 10.32 13.58
C GLN A 103 -2.62 10.47 14.13
N ALA A 104 -2.48 10.68 15.45
CA ALA A 104 -1.18 10.83 16.12
C ALA A 104 -0.61 9.49 16.63
N LEU A 105 -1.36 8.39 16.52
CA LEU A 105 -0.91 7.08 16.97
C LEU A 105 -0.04 6.42 15.89
N SER A 106 0.99 5.68 16.31
CA SER A 106 1.75 4.80 15.42
C SER A 106 0.93 3.57 15.02
N ASP A 107 0.11 3.09 15.95
CA ASP A 107 -0.64 1.84 15.85
C ASP A 107 -2.10 2.02 16.30
N PRO A 108 -3.03 1.21 15.77
CA PRO A 108 -4.41 1.26 16.23
C PRO A 108 -4.50 0.78 17.69
N PRO A 109 -5.40 1.36 18.51
CA PRO A 109 -5.58 0.95 19.90
C PRO A 109 -5.86 -0.56 20.05
N SER A 110 -5.32 -1.16 21.11
CA SER A 110 -5.58 -2.56 21.46
C SER A 110 -7.07 -2.83 21.66
N GLY A 111 -7.58 -3.92 21.09
CA GLY A 111 -9.01 -4.26 21.14
C GLY A 111 -9.88 -3.61 20.06
N SER A 112 -9.27 -2.86 19.13
CA SER A 112 -9.97 -2.36 17.94
C SER A 112 -10.47 -3.51 17.06
N SER A 113 -11.63 -3.35 16.44
CA SER A 113 -12.14 -4.32 15.48
C SER A 113 -11.23 -4.44 14.25
N ALA A 114 -11.22 -5.61 13.61
CA ALA A 114 -10.43 -5.86 12.39
C ALA A 114 -10.70 -4.81 11.30
N LEU A 115 -11.98 -4.44 11.10
CA LEU A 115 -12.37 -3.36 10.20
C LEU A 115 -11.65 -2.03 10.50
N ARG A 116 -11.62 -1.61 11.76
CA ARG A 116 -10.98 -0.33 12.16
C ARG A 116 -9.47 -0.39 12.04
N VAL A 117 -8.86 -1.54 12.35
CA VAL A 117 -7.43 -1.76 12.15
C VAL A 117 -7.08 -1.63 10.67
N ALA A 118 -7.86 -2.26 9.78
CA ALA A 118 -7.66 -2.17 8.34
C ALA A 118 -7.84 -0.73 7.82
N LEU A 119 -8.87 -0.01 8.27
CA LEU A 119 -9.09 1.40 7.91
C LEU A 119 -7.97 2.33 8.40
N PHE A 120 -7.45 2.10 9.62
CA PHE A 120 -6.29 2.83 10.14
C PHE A 120 -5.07 2.64 9.24
N ARG A 121 -4.73 1.38 8.91
CA ARG A 121 -3.60 1.06 8.02
C ARG A 121 -3.79 1.69 6.64
N ALA A 122 -4.98 1.58 6.05
CA ALA A 122 -5.28 2.21 4.78
C ALA A 122 -5.04 3.73 4.83
N LYS A 123 -5.49 4.40 5.90
CA LYS A 123 -5.35 5.85 6.07
C LYS A 123 -3.89 6.29 6.25
N GLN A 124 -3.04 5.48 6.86
CA GLN A 124 -1.59 5.75 6.98
C GLN A 124 -0.90 5.84 5.61
N PHE A 125 -1.39 5.11 4.62
CA PHE A 125 -0.81 5.08 3.28
C PHE A 125 -1.48 6.03 2.27
N GLY A 126 -2.59 6.70 2.64
CA GLY A 126 -3.21 7.72 1.81
C GLY A 126 -4.65 8.06 2.16
N SER A 127 -5.30 8.88 1.33
CA SER A 127 -6.72 9.19 1.48
C SER A 127 -7.59 7.96 1.24
N LEU A 128 -8.62 7.79 2.07
CA LEU A 128 -9.64 6.76 1.89
C LEU A 128 -10.58 7.16 0.74
N PRO A 129 -11.15 6.19 0.01
CA PRO A 129 -12.17 6.48 -0.99
C PRO A 129 -13.44 7.01 -0.31
N SER A 130 -14.03 8.04 -0.89
CA SER A 130 -15.22 8.72 -0.35
C SER A 130 -16.53 8.17 -0.92
N SER A 131 -16.49 7.10 -1.73
CA SER A 131 -17.69 6.52 -2.34
C SER A 131 -17.54 5.02 -2.64
N ALA A 132 -18.66 4.28 -2.60
CA ALA A 132 -18.74 2.88 -3.02
C ALA A 132 -18.25 2.66 -4.46
N ARG A 133 -18.43 3.64 -5.35
CA ARG A 133 -17.91 3.56 -6.73
C ARG A 133 -16.39 3.55 -6.77
N GLN A 134 -15.73 4.42 -6.00
CA GLN A 134 -14.26 4.42 -5.89
C GLN A 134 -13.75 3.12 -5.28
N ILE A 135 -14.42 2.61 -4.23
CA ILE A 135 -14.10 1.32 -3.62
C ILE A 135 -14.19 0.20 -4.66
N SER A 136 -15.30 0.13 -5.41
CA SER A 136 -15.49 -0.88 -6.47
C SER A 136 -14.40 -0.81 -7.54
N ASN A 137 -13.98 0.38 -7.95
CA ASN A 137 -12.89 0.55 -8.92
C ASN A 137 -11.53 0.04 -8.38
N ILE A 138 -11.25 0.27 -7.09
CA ILE A 138 -10.02 -0.22 -6.44
C ILE A 138 -9.97 -1.76 -6.43
N LEU A 139 -11.12 -2.42 -6.36
CA LEU A 139 -11.22 -3.87 -6.41
C LEU A 139 -11.02 -4.45 -7.82
N ARG A 140 -11.41 -3.72 -8.86
CA ARG A 140 -11.31 -4.17 -10.25
C ARG A 140 -9.94 -3.97 -10.89
N ASN A 141 -9.17 -3.01 -10.40
CA ASN A 141 -7.89 -2.61 -11.00
C ASN A 141 -6.66 -3.31 -10.37
N HIS A 142 -6.84 -4.53 -9.86
CA HIS A 142 -5.78 -5.38 -9.32
C HIS A 142 -5.91 -6.79 -9.86
#